data_AF-B0DYY1-F1
#
_entry.id   AF-B0DYY1-F1
#
_cell.length_a   1.000
_cell.length_b   1.000
_cell.length_c   1.000
_cell.angle_alpha   90.00
_cell.angle_beta   90.00
_cell.angle_gamma   90.00
#
_symmetry.space_group_name_H-M   'P 1'
#
loop_
_entity.id
_entity.type
_entity.pdbx_description
1 polymer ?
#
loop_
_entity_poly.entity_id
_entity_poly.type
_entity_poly.pdbx_seq_one_letter_code
_entity_poly.pdbx_strand_id
1 'polypeptide(L)'
;MLECAGLNVKHVQKMAAEWDPFLHADFICHRSQYPPNYLLPIDEVSKDDHTYLWGRAPVGEWVEQHDPFVQRGRYSMIAALALDEGIIALRVVEGSLRHDTFFKYLHANVLPLMTPFSGPHSVLLLMVLHNPW
;
A
#
# COMPACT_ATOMS: atom_id res chain seq x y z
N MET A 1 5.81 25.80 25.68
CA MET A 1 6.26 24.81 26.70
C MET A 1 7.03 23.62 26.09
N LEU A 2 7.00 23.39 24.77
CA LEU A 2 7.78 22.32 24.09
C LEU A 2 9.21 22.74 23.69
N GLU A 3 9.42 23.98 23.24
CA GLU A 3 10.75 24.47 22.85
C GLU A 3 11.71 24.63 24.04
N CYS A 4 11.18 24.99 25.22
CA CYS A 4 11.99 25.18 26.43
C CYS A 4 12.59 23.88 27.00
N ALA A 5 12.12 22.70 26.54
CA ALA A 5 12.58 21.39 27.00
C ALA A 5 13.50 20.67 25.98
N GLY A 6 13.75 21.25 24.81
CA GLY A 6 14.63 20.66 23.80
C GLY A 6 14.16 19.31 23.23
N LEU A 7 12.84 19.06 23.14
CA LEU A 7 12.28 17.83 22.57
C LEU A 7 11.69 18.10 21.17
N ASN A 8 11.90 17.19 20.21
CA ASN A 8 11.28 17.24 18.87
C ASN A 8 10.44 15.97 18.61
N VAL A 9 9.31 16.13 17.92
CA VAL A 9 8.45 15.03 17.48
C VAL A 9 8.94 14.55 16.12
N LYS A 10 9.39 13.30 16.04
CA LYS A 10 9.92 12.71 14.81
C LYS A 10 9.01 11.58 14.33
N HIS A 11 8.73 11.57 13.03
CA HIS A 11 8.08 10.45 12.37
C HIS A 11 9.15 9.47 11.90
N VAL A 12 9.07 8.21 12.35
CA VAL A 12 10.02 7.17 11.94
C VAL A 12 9.66 6.71 10.52
N GLN A 13 10.58 6.88 9.57
CA GLN A 13 10.42 6.34 8.21
C GLN A 13 11.10 4.97 8.12
N LYS A 14 10.29 3.93 7.95
CA LYS A 14 10.79 2.59 7.62
C LYS A 14 10.92 2.48 6.11
N MET A 15 12.15 2.34 5.61
CA MET A 15 12.41 2.09 4.19
C MET A 15 12.23 0.61 3.85
N ALA A 16 11.66 0.30 2.69
CA ALA A 16 11.60 -1.08 2.18
C ALA A 16 12.99 -1.52 1.71
N ALA A 17 13.49 -2.62 2.27
CA ALA A 17 14.79 -3.19 1.88
C ALA A 17 14.78 -3.76 0.44
N GLU A 18 13.60 -4.05 -0.10
CA GLU A 18 13.37 -4.63 -1.43
C GLU A 18 13.42 -3.59 -2.57
N TRP A 19 13.65 -2.30 -2.26
CA TRP A 19 13.58 -1.23 -3.25
C TRP A 19 14.80 -1.20 -4.17
N ASP A 20 14.63 -1.66 -5.42
CA ASP A 20 15.61 -1.52 -6.51
C ASP A 20 15.21 -0.35 -7.44
N PRO A 21 16.05 0.69 -7.56
CA PRO A 21 15.76 1.85 -8.39
C PRO A 21 15.66 1.53 -9.89
N PHE A 22 16.37 0.50 -10.39
CA PHE A 22 16.33 0.12 -11.80
C PHE A 22 15.03 -0.61 -12.14
N LEU A 23 14.60 -1.55 -11.30
CA LEU A 23 13.30 -2.23 -11.47
C LEU A 23 12.15 -1.23 -11.37
N HIS A 24 12.27 -0.25 -10.47
CA HIS A 24 11.27 0.80 -10.34
C HIS A 24 11.22 1.71 -11.58
N ALA A 25 12.37 2.09 -12.14
CA ALA A 25 12.43 2.89 -13.36
C ALA A 25 11.86 2.13 -14.58
N ASP A 26 12.21 0.85 -14.73
CA ASP A 26 11.68 -0.01 -15.81
C ASP A 26 10.15 -0.12 -15.72
N PHE A 27 9.62 -0.35 -14.52
CA PHE A 27 8.19 -0.38 -14.27
C PHE A 27 7.49 0.93 -14.66
N ILE A 28 8.05 2.08 -14.29
CA ILE A 28 7.50 3.40 -14.66
C ILE A 28 7.52 3.57 -16.19
N CYS A 29 8.63 3.23 -16.84
CA CYS A 29 8.76 3.30 -18.29
C CYS A 29 7.73 2.40 -18.99
N HIS A 30 7.56 1.17 -18.52
CA HIS A 30 6.60 0.23 -19.08
C HIS A 30 5.15 0.74 -18.93
N ARG A 31 4.78 1.21 -17.74
CA ARG A 31 3.45 1.79 -17.48
C ARG A 31 3.15 3.01 -18.35
N SER A 32 4.16 3.85 -18.62
CA SER A 32 4.00 5.11 -19.37
C SER A 32 3.53 4.92 -20.82
N GLN A 33 3.57 3.69 -21.35
CA GLN A 33 3.12 3.35 -22.69
C GLN A 33 1.59 3.43 -22.85
N TYR A 34 0.84 3.47 -21.75
CA TYR A 34 -0.62 3.52 -21.75
C TYR A 34 -1.14 4.89 -21.30
N PRO A 35 -2.22 5.40 -21.93
CA PRO A 35 -2.98 6.52 -21.39
C PRO A 35 -3.37 6.27 -19.93
N PRO A 36 -3.25 7.26 -19.03
CA PRO A 36 -3.54 7.07 -17.60
C PRO A 36 -4.94 6.53 -17.29
N ASN A 37 -5.95 6.90 -18.08
CA ASN A 37 -7.32 6.43 -17.93
C ASN A 37 -7.52 4.95 -18.32
N TYR A 38 -6.57 4.34 -19.02
CA TYR A 38 -6.64 2.90 -19.34
C TYR A 38 -6.19 2.06 -18.14
N LEU A 39 -5.38 2.64 -17.26
CA LEU A 39 -4.77 1.94 -16.15
C LEU A 39 -5.76 1.80 -15.00
N LEU A 40 -5.83 0.58 -14.45
CA LEU A 40 -6.54 0.28 -13.23
C LEU A 40 -5.55 -0.33 -12.21
N PRO A 41 -4.86 0.50 -11.42
CA PRO A 41 -3.99 0.04 -10.35
C PRO A 41 -4.77 -0.71 -9.26
N ILE A 42 -4.21 -1.83 -8.83
CA ILE A 42 -4.64 -2.58 -7.67
C ILE A 42 -3.46 -2.69 -6.72
N ASP A 43 -3.72 -2.38 -5.45
CA ASP A 43 -2.73 -2.53 -4.39
C ASP A 43 -3.36 -3.07 -3.10
N GLU A 44 -2.53 -3.72 -2.29
CA GLU A 44 -2.89 -4.25 -0.97
C GLU A 44 -2.27 -3.38 0.13
N VAL A 45 -3.11 -2.91 1.04
CA VAL A 45 -2.68 -2.28 2.28
C VAL A 45 -3.09 -3.16 3.45
N SER A 46 -2.19 -3.39 4.39
CA SER A 46 -2.55 -4.05 5.64
C SER A 46 -2.41 -3.11 6.82
N LYS A 47 -3.41 -3.13 7.69
CA LYS A 47 -3.43 -2.39 8.94
C LYS A 47 -3.48 -3.39 10.08
N ASP A 48 -2.47 -3.34 10.94
CA ASP A 48 -2.51 -3.99 12.24
C ASP A 48 -3.17 -3.03 13.25
N ASP A 49 -3.95 -3.55 14.18
CA ASP A 49 -4.65 -2.76 15.21
C ASP A 49 -3.69 -2.05 16.20
N HIS A 50 -2.39 -2.24 16.05
CA HIS A 50 -1.34 -1.54 16.77
C HIS A 50 -0.36 -0.93 15.76
N THR A 51 -0.31 0.40 15.67
CA THR A 51 0.92 1.21 15.48
C THR A 51 0.54 2.70 15.48
N TYR A 52 0.86 3.42 16.55
CA TYR A 52 1.05 4.88 16.47
C TYR A 52 2.55 5.13 16.62
N LEU A 53 3.26 5.34 15.49
CA LEU A 53 4.71 5.61 15.40
C LEU A 53 5.05 7.06 15.78
N TRP A 54 4.54 7.52 16.91
CA TRP A 54 4.82 8.86 17.43
C TRP A 54 5.49 8.70 18.78
N GLY A 55 6.79 8.99 18.86
CA GLY A 55 7.47 9.13 20.13
C GLY A 55 8.20 10.45 20.24
N ARG A 56 8.61 10.76 21.47
CA ARG A 56 9.23 12.03 21.83
C ARG A 56 10.64 11.71 22.33
N ALA A 57 11.63 12.37 21.74
CA ALA A 57 13.02 12.33 22.22
C ALA A 57 13.61 13.74 22.24
N PRO A 58 14.67 13.96 23.04
CA PRO A 58 15.50 15.15 22.95
C PRO A 58 16.02 15.40 21.54
N VAL A 59 16.22 16.68 21.22
CA VAL A 59 16.84 17.11 19.97
C VAL A 59 18.23 16.49 19.87
N GLY A 60 18.43 15.64 18.86
CA GLY A 60 19.67 14.88 18.65
C GLY A 60 19.58 13.40 19.02
N GLU A 61 18.52 12.97 19.72
CA GLU A 61 18.37 11.58 20.17
C GLU A 61 17.36 10.78 19.34
N TRP A 62 17.50 9.45 19.42
CA TRP A 62 16.60 8.48 18.80
C TRP A 62 15.43 8.17 19.74
N VAL A 63 14.25 7.96 19.16
CA VAL A 63 13.07 7.49 19.87
C VAL A 63 13.03 5.97 19.75
N GLU A 64 13.10 5.27 20.88
CA GLU A 64 12.91 3.82 20.95
C GLU A 64 11.62 3.52 21.74
N GLN A 65 10.75 2.69 21.17
CA GLN A 65 9.48 2.29 21.80
C GLN A 65 9.41 0.76 21.86
N HIS A 66 9.24 0.24 23.08
CA HIS A 66 9.09 -1.19 23.35
C HIS A 66 7.65 -1.47 23.77
N ASP A 67 6.81 -1.82 22.81
CA ASP A 67 5.43 -2.27 23.08
C ASP A 67 5.35 -3.80 23.14
N PRO A 68 4.51 -4.38 24.01
CA PRO A 68 4.29 -5.82 24.02
C PRO A 68 3.68 -6.26 22.69
N PHE A 69 4.25 -7.31 22.09
CA PHE A 69 3.76 -7.93 20.85
C PHE A 69 2.46 -8.70 21.11
N VAL A 70 1.36 -7.98 21.35
CA VAL A 70 0.03 -8.58 21.49
C VAL A 70 -0.66 -8.49 20.15
N GLN A 71 -0.71 -9.61 19.43
CA GLN A 71 -1.32 -9.72 18.11
C GLN A 71 -2.86 -9.67 18.22
N ARG A 72 -3.44 -8.48 18.38
CA ARG A 72 -4.85 -8.26 18.00
C ARG A 72 -4.95 -8.20 16.47
N GLY A 73 -6.12 -8.56 15.94
CA GLY A 73 -6.34 -8.90 14.53
C GLY A 73 -5.69 -7.95 13.52
N ARG A 74 -5.12 -8.52 12.46
CA ARG A 74 -4.67 -7.78 11.28
C ARG A 74 -5.84 -7.62 10.33
N TYR A 75 -5.97 -6.49 9.67
CA TYR A 75 -6.88 -6.34 8.54
C TYR A 75 -6.06 -6.08 7.28
N SER A 76 -6.34 -6.85 6.23
CA SER A 76 -5.81 -6.60 4.89
C SER A 76 -6.91 -6.03 4.01
N MET A 77 -6.57 -5.00 3.25
CA MET A 77 -7.48 -4.29 2.38
C MET A 77 -6.86 -4.27 0.98
N ILE A 78 -7.66 -4.59 -0.02
CA ILE A 78 -7.27 -4.51 -1.43
C ILE A 78 -8.24 -3.60 -2.17
N ALA A 79 -7.70 -2.66 -2.94
CA ALA A 79 -8.48 -1.65 -3.63
C ALA A 79 -8.05 -1.52 -5.09
N ALA A 80 -9.01 -1.30 -5.99
CA ALA A 80 -8.78 -0.91 -7.37
C ALA A 80 -9.09 0.58 -7.52
N LEU A 81 -8.16 1.32 -8.12
CA LEU A 81 -8.24 2.77 -8.28
C LEU A 81 -8.42 3.13 -9.76
N ALA A 82 -9.36 4.01 -10.05
CA ALA A 82 -9.52 4.67 -11.35
C ALA A 82 -9.14 6.15 -11.24
N LEU A 83 -8.58 6.70 -12.32
CA LEU A 83 -8.05 8.07 -12.33
C LEU A 83 -9.11 9.12 -11.95
N ASP A 84 -10.31 9.02 -12.52
CA ASP A 84 -11.36 10.03 -12.38
C ASP A 84 -12.41 9.67 -11.30
N GLU A 85 -12.53 8.38 -10.95
CA GLU A 85 -13.57 7.87 -10.05
C GLU A 85 -13.03 7.54 -8.63
N GLY A 86 -11.71 7.44 -8.47
CA GLY A 86 -11.10 7.04 -7.20
C GLY A 86 -11.22 5.52 -6.96
N ILE A 87 -11.63 5.10 -5.75
CA ILE A 87 -11.76 3.68 -5.41
C ILE A 87 -13.04 3.13 -6.04
N ILE A 88 -12.90 2.25 -7.04
CA ILE A 88 -14.04 1.64 -7.75
C ILE A 88 -14.36 0.22 -7.27
N ALA A 89 -13.39 -0.45 -6.64
CA ALA A 89 -13.57 -1.74 -5.98
C ALA A 89 -12.73 -1.81 -4.72
N LEU A 90 -13.29 -2.39 -3.66
CA LEU A 90 -12.64 -2.51 -2.36
C LEU A 90 -13.04 -3.82 -1.69
N ARG A 91 -12.09 -4.49 -1.06
CA ARG A 91 -12.35 -5.62 -0.17
C ARG A 91 -11.48 -5.51 1.08
N VAL A 92 -12.09 -5.73 2.23
CA VAL A 92 -11.41 -5.83 3.53
C VAL A 92 -11.56 -7.26 4.03
N VAL A 93 -10.47 -7.82 4.54
CA VAL A 93 -10.36 -9.19 5.03
C VAL A 93 -9.66 -9.14 6.39
N GLU A 94 -10.18 -9.88 7.36
CA GLU A 94 -9.46 -10.12 8.61
C GLU A 94 -8.36 -11.17 8.39
N GLY A 95 -7.15 -10.88 8.85
CA GLY A 95 -5.93 -11.59 8.56
C GLY A 95 -5.30 -11.20 7.22
N SER A 96 -4.45 -12.07 6.69
CA SER A 96 -3.75 -11.88 5.41
C SER A 96 -4.68 -12.13 4.21
N LEU A 97 -4.50 -11.35 3.14
CA LEU A 97 -5.13 -11.65 1.86
C LEU A 97 -4.54 -12.94 1.27
N ARG A 98 -5.39 -13.94 1.04
CA ARG A 98 -5.00 -15.23 0.45
C ARG A 98 -5.31 -15.25 -1.04
N HIS A 99 -4.59 -16.09 -1.78
CA HIS A 99 -4.78 -16.33 -3.21
C HIS A 99 -6.27 -16.45 -3.62
N ASP A 100 -7.05 -17.31 -2.95
CA ASP A 100 -8.45 -17.53 -3.32
C ASP A 100 -9.33 -16.30 -3.07
N THR A 101 -8.98 -15.49 -2.06
CA THR A 101 -9.72 -14.27 -1.73
C THR A 101 -9.38 -13.17 -2.72
N PHE A 102 -8.11 -13.07 -3.12
CA PHE A 102 -7.65 -12.21 -4.20
C PHE A 102 -8.31 -12.57 -5.53
N PHE A 103 -8.33 -13.85 -5.91
CA PHE A 103 -8.94 -14.30 -7.17
C PHE A 103 -10.45 -14.02 -7.20
N LYS A 104 -11.14 -14.29 -6.09
CA LYS A 104 -12.57 -13.93 -5.94
C LYS A 104 -12.78 -12.42 -6.05
N TYR A 105 -11.91 -11.62 -5.46
CA TYR A 105 -11.96 -10.17 -5.58
C TYR A 105 -11.80 -9.72 -7.04
N LEU A 106 -10.81 -10.23 -7.77
CA LEU A 106 -10.63 -9.91 -9.19
C LEU A 106 -11.88 -10.26 -10.00
N HIS A 107 -12.34 -11.50 -9.89
CA HIS A 107 -13.45 -12.00 -10.70
C HIS A 107 -14.78 -11.32 -10.36
N ALA A 108 -15.08 -11.11 -9.08
CA ALA A 108 -16.38 -10.61 -8.66
C ALA A 108 -16.46 -9.09 -8.55
N ASN A 109 -15.33 -8.40 -8.32
CA ASN A 109 -15.33 -6.96 -8.05
C ASN A 109 -14.60 -6.14 -9.11
N VAL A 110 -13.55 -6.67 -9.74
CA VAL A 110 -12.73 -5.87 -10.66
C VAL A 110 -13.05 -6.11 -12.13
N LEU A 111 -13.01 -7.36 -12.59
CA LEU A 111 -13.25 -7.70 -14.00
C LEU A 111 -14.58 -7.15 -14.55
N PRO A 112 -15.69 -7.12 -13.79
CA PRO A 112 -16.95 -6.53 -14.29
C PRO A 112 -16.88 -5.01 -14.54
N LEU A 113 -15.92 -4.31 -13.95
CA LEU A 113 -15.72 -2.86 -14.10
C LEU A 113 -14.71 -2.50 -15.20
N MET A 114 -14.00 -3.50 -15.72
CA MET A 114 -13.04 -3.31 -16.80
C MET A 114 -13.72 -3.21 -18.15
N THR A 115 -13.07 -2.51 -19.07
CA THR A 115 -13.49 -2.48 -20.47
C THR A 115 -12.49 -3.23 -21.37
N PRO A 116 -12.91 -3.68 -22.56
CA PRO A 116 -11.98 -4.22 -23.54
C PRO A 116 -10.91 -3.19 -23.91
N PHE A 117 -9.68 -3.65 -24.14
CA PHE A 117 -8.64 -2.80 -24.70
C PHE A 117 -9.06 -2.28 -26.09
N SER A 118 -8.98 -0.99 -26.41
CA SER A 118 -8.27 0.11 -25.75
C SER A 118 -9.21 1.15 -25.08
N GLY A 119 -10.11 0.72 -24.20
CA GLY A 119 -10.98 1.60 -23.42
C GLY A 119 -10.43 1.99 -22.04
N PRO A 120 -11.16 2.85 -21.29
CA PRO A 120 -10.85 3.13 -19.89
C PRO A 120 -10.84 1.87 -19.03
N HIS A 121 -9.97 1.79 -18.01
CA HIS A 121 -9.87 0.62 -17.13
C HIS A 121 -9.56 -0.72 -17.86
N SER A 122 -8.93 -0.67 -19.03
CA SER A 122 -8.63 -1.86 -19.83
C SER A 122 -7.30 -2.54 -19.49
N VAL A 123 -6.44 -1.89 -18.71
CA VAL A 123 -5.12 -2.38 -18.32
C VAL A 123 -5.05 -2.51 -16.81
N LEU A 124 -5.04 -3.76 -16.32
CA LEU A 124 -4.78 -4.06 -14.91
C LEU A 124 -3.32 -3.83 -14.56
N LEU A 125 -3.08 -3.04 -13.53
CA LEU A 125 -1.74 -2.84 -12.99
C LEU A 125 -1.70 -3.39 -11.56
N LEU A 126 -1.06 -4.55 -11.40
CA LEU A 126 -0.87 -5.17 -10.11
C LEU A 126 0.53 -4.84 -9.58
N MET A 127 0.61 -4.24 -8.40
CA MET A 127 1.87 -4.12 -7.70
C MET A 127 2.08 -5.37 -6.85
N VAL A 128 3.20 -6.05 -7.07
CA VAL A 128 3.64 -7.18 -6.24
C VAL A 128 4.83 -6.67 -5.44
N LEU A 129 4.76 -6.75 -4.10
CA LEU A 129 5.98 -6.72 -3.30
C LEU A 129 6.81 -7.93 -3.74
N HIS A 130 7.98 -7.67 -4.34
CA HIS A 130 8.91 -8.72 -4.68
C HIS A 130 9.40 -9.36 -3.38
N ASN A 131 8.75 -10.45 -2.95
CA ASN A 131 9.24 -11.29 -1.86
C ASN A 131 10.42 -12.10 -2.40
N PRO A 132 11.67 -11.84 -1.99
CA PRO A 132 12.77 -12.72 -2.31
C PRO A 132 12.78 -13.84 -1.27
N TRP A 133 11.95 -14.87 -1.48
CA TRP A 133 12.05 -16.16 -0.79
C TRP A 133 11.79 -17.31 -1.76
#